data_AF-A0A2P1ERN8-F1
#
_entry.id   AF-A0A2P1ERN8-F1
#
_cell.length_a   1.000
_cell.length_b   1.000
_cell.length_c   1.000
_cell.angle_alpha   90.00
_cell.angle_beta   90.00
_cell.angle_gamma   90.00
#
_symmetry.space_group_name_H-M   'P 1'
#
loop_
_entity.id
_entity.type
_entity.pdbx_description
1 polymer ?
#
loop_
_entity_poly.entity_id
_entity_poly.type
_entity_poly.pdbx_seq_one_letter_code
_entity_poly.pdbx_strand_id
1 'polypeptide(L)'
;MPHILDYNYTASDSQKALVSKKIREYYFKESINLHDLITVCGDRHFKYESDAAAKLQAKSNKSPVYFYILEYRGQHSISELFLHSNDNLGASHADDALYYLSTFIADEQLTEEDENMKTIFMQWILSFADTNEPKIDGVSWRPVKGEGALDVLHILNPEEITMVSKEDLGSRSFWSKLPL
;
A
#
# COMPACT_ATOMS: atom_id res chain seq x y z
N MET A 1 12.57 -7.17 -16.74
CA MET A 1 12.06 -5.98 -16.01
C MET A 1 10.87 -5.29 -16.70
N PRO A 2 10.84 -5.04 -18.03
CA PRO A 2 9.73 -4.33 -18.67
C PRO A 2 8.34 -4.91 -18.43
N HIS A 3 8.22 -6.24 -18.43
CA HIS A 3 6.97 -6.91 -18.11
C HIS A 3 6.59 -6.81 -16.63
N ILE A 4 7.58 -6.95 -15.74
CA ILE A 4 7.34 -6.91 -14.29
C ILE A 4 6.87 -5.52 -13.90
N LEU A 5 7.56 -4.46 -14.31
CA LEU A 5 7.24 -3.09 -13.91
C LEU A 5 6.24 -2.40 -14.86
N ASP A 6 5.48 -3.20 -15.59
CA ASP A 6 4.39 -2.78 -16.47
C ASP A 6 4.75 -1.59 -17.39
N TYR A 7 5.84 -1.73 -18.14
CA TYR A 7 6.19 -0.79 -19.21
C TYR A 7 6.52 -1.46 -20.53
N ASN A 8 6.31 -2.77 -20.64
CA ASN A 8 6.51 -3.46 -21.90
C ASN A 8 5.51 -3.01 -22.98
N TYR A 9 4.30 -2.61 -22.58
CA TYR A 9 3.23 -2.22 -23.50
C TYR A 9 2.83 -0.75 -23.40
N THR A 10 3.39 0.01 -22.45
CA THR A 10 3.09 1.42 -22.24
C THR A 10 4.21 2.34 -22.73
N ALA A 11 5.48 1.90 -22.66
CA ALA A 11 6.60 2.60 -23.27
C ALA A 11 6.84 2.14 -24.72
N SER A 12 7.25 3.08 -25.59
CA SER A 12 7.69 2.72 -26.95
C SER A 12 8.94 1.85 -26.92
N ASP A 13 9.14 1.00 -27.95
CA ASP A 13 10.34 0.14 -28.03
C ASP A 13 11.65 0.92 -27.93
N SER A 14 11.70 2.11 -28.52
CA SER A 14 12.86 3.01 -28.46
C SER A 14 13.12 3.59 -27.07
N GLN A 15 12.11 3.63 -26.19
CA GLN A 15 12.21 4.21 -24.85
C GLN A 15 12.45 3.17 -23.74
N LYS A 16 12.14 1.89 -23.97
CA LYS A 16 12.26 0.82 -22.96
C LYS A 16 13.65 0.75 -22.31
N ALA A 17 14.72 0.91 -23.09
CA ALA A 17 16.10 0.88 -22.56
C ALA A 17 16.38 2.09 -21.64
N LEU A 18 15.90 3.28 -22.02
CA LEU A 18 16.04 4.49 -21.21
C LEU A 18 15.24 4.38 -19.90
N VAL A 19 14.00 3.89 -19.98
CA VAL A 19 13.14 3.64 -18.81
C VAL A 19 13.83 2.65 -17.86
N SER A 20 14.30 1.51 -18.38
CA SER A 20 15.03 0.50 -17.60
C SER A 20 16.23 1.11 -16.87
N LYS A 21 17.01 1.94 -17.57
CA LYS A 21 18.19 2.61 -17.00
C LYS A 21 17.80 3.55 -15.86
N LYS A 22 16.79 4.41 -16.06
CA LYS A 22 16.34 5.37 -15.03
C LYS A 22 15.81 4.65 -13.78
N ILE A 23 15.02 3.58 -13.96
CA ILE A 23 14.51 2.78 -12.84
C ILE A 23 15.67 2.12 -12.09
N ARG A 24 16.64 1.54 -12.80
CA ARG A 24 17.83 0.95 -12.18
C ARG A 24 18.58 1.99 -11.37
N GLU A 25 18.89 3.14 -11.93
CA GLU A 25 19.65 4.20 -11.25
C GLU A 25 18.91 4.76 -10.02
N TYR A 26 17.59 4.82 -10.05
CA TYR A 26 16.78 5.34 -8.94
C TYR A 26 16.64 4.34 -7.79
N TYR A 27 16.30 3.08 -8.09
CA TYR A 27 16.01 2.06 -7.07
C TYR A 27 17.21 1.19 -6.70
N PHE A 28 18.07 0.85 -7.66
CA PHE A 28 19.12 -0.15 -7.51
C PHE A 28 20.49 0.50 -7.69
N LYS A 29 21.00 1.09 -6.60
CA LYS A 29 22.28 1.85 -6.59
C LYS A 29 23.43 1.02 -7.19
N GLU A 30 24.05 0.16 -6.38
CA GLU A 30 25.24 -0.60 -6.76
C GLU A 30 24.88 -2.00 -7.26
N SER A 31 23.93 -2.67 -6.60
CA SER A 31 23.52 -4.04 -6.91
C SER A 31 22.00 -4.20 -6.86
N ILE A 32 21.50 -5.24 -7.52
CA ILE A 32 20.10 -5.66 -7.41
C ILE A 32 19.98 -6.51 -6.14
N ASN A 33 19.03 -6.16 -5.28
CA ASN A 33 18.71 -6.91 -4.06
C ASN A 33 17.18 -7.02 -3.90
N LEU A 34 16.76 -7.92 -3.01
CA LEU A 34 15.34 -8.24 -2.79
C LEU A 34 14.56 -7.05 -2.23
N HIS A 35 15.12 -6.30 -1.28
CA HIS A 35 14.44 -5.17 -0.65
C HIS A 35 14.10 -4.07 -1.67
N ASP A 36 15.06 -3.71 -2.52
CA ASP A 36 14.85 -2.70 -3.57
C ASP A 36 13.87 -3.21 -4.63
N LEU A 37 13.85 -4.53 -4.89
CA LEU A 37 12.88 -5.16 -5.78
C LEU A 37 11.45 -5.08 -5.22
N ILE A 38 11.27 -5.38 -3.93
CA ILE A 38 9.98 -5.24 -3.23
C ILE A 38 9.55 -3.77 -3.28
N THR A 39 10.47 -2.85 -3.03
CA THR A 39 10.18 -1.41 -3.04
C THR A 39 9.72 -0.92 -4.42
N VAL A 40 10.45 -1.22 -5.49
CA VAL A 40 10.09 -0.77 -6.85
C VAL A 40 8.77 -1.39 -7.33
N CYS A 41 8.51 -2.66 -7.00
CA CYS A 41 7.26 -3.32 -7.34
C CYS A 41 6.08 -2.73 -6.55
N GLY A 42 6.25 -2.52 -5.24
CA GLY A 42 5.23 -1.91 -4.39
C GLY A 42 4.89 -0.48 -4.81
N ASP A 43 5.91 0.30 -5.18
CA ASP A 43 5.74 1.64 -5.74
C ASP A 43 4.99 1.62 -7.07
N ARG A 44 5.45 0.78 -8.02
CA ARG A 44 4.93 0.75 -9.39
C ARG A 44 3.51 0.20 -9.49
N HIS A 45 3.20 -0.88 -8.79
CA HIS A 45 1.92 -1.59 -8.94
C HIS A 45 0.81 -1.05 -8.04
N PHE A 46 1.15 -0.42 -6.92
CA PHE A 46 0.16 -0.05 -5.91
C PHE A 46 0.25 1.41 -5.54
N LYS A 47 1.35 1.84 -4.90
CA LYS A 47 1.42 3.15 -4.24
C LYS A 47 1.29 4.32 -5.22
N TYR A 48 1.98 4.28 -6.36
CA TYR A 48 1.99 5.36 -7.35
C TYR A 48 0.58 5.69 -7.86
N GLU A 49 -0.15 4.67 -8.30
CA GLU A 49 -1.49 4.85 -8.87
C GLU A 49 -2.54 5.11 -7.79
N SER A 50 -2.37 4.54 -6.60
CA SER A 50 -3.28 4.74 -5.47
C SER A 50 -3.27 6.20 -4.98
N ASP A 51 -2.10 6.85 -4.91
CA ASP A 51 -1.99 8.29 -4.60
C ASP A 51 -2.76 9.13 -5.63
N ALA A 52 -2.54 8.87 -6.91
CA ALA A 52 -3.20 9.59 -7.99
C ALA A 52 -4.71 9.37 -7.98
N ALA A 53 -5.16 8.12 -7.82
CA ALA A 53 -6.57 7.75 -7.78
C ALA A 53 -7.28 8.40 -6.60
N ALA A 54 -6.70 8.34 -5.39
CA ALA A 54 -7.30 8.92 -4.19
C ALA A 54 -7.50 10.44 -4.33
N LYS A 55 -6.50 11.16 -4.86
CA LYS A 55 -6.59 12.61 -5.10
C LYS A 55 -7.62 12.94 -6.18
N LEU A 56 -7.65 12.21 -7.28
CA LEU A 56 -8.61 12.41 -8.36
C LEU A 56 -10.05 12.15 -7.90
N GLN A 57 -10.27 11.09 -7.13
CA GLN A 57 -11.56 10.76 -6.55
C GLN A 57 -12.01 11.83 -5.55
N ALA A 58 -11.12 12.24 -4.63
CA ALA A 58 -11.44 13.28 -3.64
C ALA A 58 -11.78 14.63 -4.29
N LYS A 59 -11.13 14.96 -5.40
CA LYS A 59 -11.41 16.20 -6.16
C LYS A 59 -12.74 16.13 -6.94
N SER A 60 -13.12 14.95 -7.41
CA SER A 60 -14.24 14.78 -8.35
C SER A 60 -15.54 14.36 -7.67
N ASN A 61 -15.45 13.67 -6.53
CA ASN A 61 -16.59 13.15 -5.80
C ASN A 61 -17.13 14.16 -4.78
N LYS A 62 -18.44 14.10 -4.52
CA LYS A 62 -19.06 14.81 -3.39
C LYS A 62 -18.88 14.06 -2.07
N SER A 63 -18.68 12.74 -2.13
CA SER A 63 -18.45 11.89 -0.97
C SER A 63 -16.96 11.92 -0.58
N PRO A 64 -16.64 11.87 0.72
CA PRO A 64 -15.27 11.83 1.20
C PRO A 64 -14.54 10.56 0.72
N VAL A 65 -13.25 10.68 0.48
CA VAL A 65 -12.34 9.58 0.19
C VAL A 65 -11.40 9.40 1.36
N TYR A 66 -11.29 8.17 1.86
CA TYR A 66 -10.39 7.81 2.96
C TYR A 66 -9.29 6.90 2.42
N PHE A 67 -8.09 7.04 2.97
CA PHE A 67 -6.91 6.31 2.52
C PHE A 67 -6.14 5.79 3.73
N TYR A 68 -5.68 4.53 3.68
CA TYR A 68 -4.79 3.95 4.69
C TYR A 68 -3.57 3.29 4.06
N ILE A 69 -2.53 3.14 4.86
CA ILE A 69 -1.38 2.26 4.60
C ILE A 69 -1.28 1.33 5.81
N LEU A 70 -1.34 0.03 5.55
CA LEU A 70 -1.03 -1.00 6.52
C LEU A 70 0.47 -1.32 6.43
N GLU A 71 1.18 -1.14 7.54
CA GLU A 71 2.56 -1.61 7.70
C GLU A 71 2.67 -2.77 8.68
N TYR A 72 1.62 -2.98 9.49
CA TYR A 72 1.51 -4.12 10.40
C TYR A 72 1.58 -5.44 9.63
N ARG A 73 2.61 -6.24 9.94
CA ARG A 73 2.71 -7.64 9.55
C ARG A 73 2.32 -8.47 10.77
N GLY A 74 1.22 -9.19 10.66
CA GLY A 74 0.79 -10.14 11.68
C GLY A 74 1.67 -11.37 11.79
N GLN A 75 1.26 -12.31 12.65
CA GLN A 75 1.93 -13.61 12.79
C GLN A 75 2.07 -14.34 11.45
N HIS A 76 1.04 -14.24 10.62
CA HIS A 76 1.00 -14.82 9.29
C HIS A 76 0.90 -13.75 8.21
N SER A 77 1.51 -14.02 7.05
CA SER A 77 1.43 -13.19 5.86
C SER A 77 1.15 -14.04 4.63
N ILE A 78 0.45 -13.45 3.66
CA ILE A 78 0.28 -14.00 2.32
C ILE A 78 1.64 -14.34 1.67
N SER A 79 2.71 -13.61 2.00
CA SER A 79 4.03 -13.89 1.44
C SER A 79 4.56 -15.29 1.79
N GLU A 80 4.15 -15.86 2.92
CA GLU A 80 4.58 -17.20 3.36
C GLU A 80 4.17 -18.29 2.36
N LEU A 81 3.00 -18.13 1.73
CA LEU A 81 2.52 -19.06 0.71
C LEU A 81 3.36 -19.05 -0.57
N PHE A 82 3.83 -17.87 -0.98
CA PHE A 82 4.53 -17.70 -2.25
C PHE A 82 6.05 -17.87 -2.13
N LEU A 83 6.61 -17.55 -0.96
CA LEU A 83 8.05 -17.67 -0.71
C LEU A 83 8.44 -18.99 -0.07
N HIS A 84 7.48 -19.73 0.50
CA HIS A 84 7.73 -20.90 1.34
C HIS A 84 8.74 -20.59 2.46
N SER A 85 8.64 -19.38 3.01
CA SER A 85 9.52 -18.83 4.06
C SER A 85 8.71 -17.93 4.99
N ASN A 86 9.10 -17.91 6.27
CA ASN A 86 8.54 -17.02 7.29
C ASN A 86 9.40 -15.77 7.50
N ASP A 87 10.25 -15.43 6.53
CA ASP A 87 11.04 -14.20 6.58
C ASP A 87 10.12 -12.99 6.72
N ASN A 88 10.48 -12.09 7.63
CA ASN A 88 9.76 -10.84 7.80
C ASN A 88 10.20 -9.83 6.72
N LEU A 89 9.35 -9.66 5.71
CA LEU A 89 9.51 -8.69 4.62
C LEU A 89 8.57 -7.48 4.77
N GLY A 90 7.95 -7.30 5.94
CA GLY A 90 6.86 -6.35 6.18
C GLY A 90 5.49 -6.88 5.73
N ALA A 91 4.49 -6.00 5.77
CA ALA A 91 3.14 -6.32 5.29
C ALA A 91 3.15 -6.55 3.76
N SER A 92 2.68 -7.73 3.36
CA SER A 92 2.56 -8.13 1.96
C SER A 92 1.22 -7.72 1.37
N HIS A 93 1.11 -7.82 0.05
CA HIS A 93 -0.16 -7.63 -0.65
C HIS A 93 -1.20 -8.65 -0.16
N ALA A 94 -2.41 -8.15 0.14
CA ALA A 94 -3.55 -8.88 0.69
C ALA A 94 -3.42 -9.36 2.15
N ASP A 95 -2.38 -8.94 2.89
CA ASP A 95 -2.29 -9.23 4.34
C ASP A 95 -3.42 -8.56 5.13
N ASP A 96 -3.91 -7.41 4.68
CA ASP A 96 -5.02 -6.72 5.33
C ASP A 96 -6.30 -7.58 5.36
N ALA A 97 -6.53 -8.40 4.34
CA ALA A 97 -7.65 -9.33 4.26
C ALA A 97 -7.67 -10.36 5.40
N LEU A 98 -6.51 -10.68 5.99
CA LEU A 98 -6.42 -11.60 7.13
C LEU A 98 -7.15 -11.07 8.37
N TYR A 99 -7.37 -9.75 8.44
CA TYR A 99 -8.02 -9.10 9.59
C TYR A 99 -9.54 -8.92 9.44
N TYR A 100 -10.13 -9.29 8.30
CA TYR A 100 -11.58 -9.17 8.10
C TYR A 100 -12.22 -10.31 7.29
N LEU A 101 -11.43 -11.23 6.73
CA LEU A 101 -11.90 -12.46 6.11
C LEU A 101 -11.32 -13.69 6.83
N SER A 102 -12.11 -14.76 6.90
CA SER A 102 -11.58 -16.07 7.26
C SER A 102 -10.78 -16.60 6.07
N THR A 103 -9.51 -16.91 6.30
CA THR A 103 -8.59 -17.43 5.27
C THR A 103 -7.86 -18.64 5.84
N PHE A 104 -7.50 -19.58 4.96
CA PHE A 104 -6.76 -20.78 5.33
C PHE A 104 -5.34 -20.52 5.88
N ILE A 105 -4.85 -19.28 5.75
CA ILE A 105 -3.55 -18.83 6.25
C ILE A 105 -3.67 -18.40 7.70
N ALA A 106 -4.81 -17.81 8.06
CA ALA A 106 -5.15 -17.41 9.42
C ALA A 106 -5.94 -18.50 10.17
N ASP A 107 -5.95 -19.74 9.69
CA ASP A 107 -6.57 -20.90 10.36
C ASP A 107 -5.74 -21.41 11.56
N GLU A 108 -4.54 -20.87 11.76
CA GLU A 108 -3.72 -21.08 12.97
C GLU A 108 -4.06 -20.07 14.09
N GLN A 109 -3.62 -20.35 15.32
CA GLN A 109 -3.83 -19.46 16.46
C GLN A 109 -3.23 -18.08 16.18
N LEU A 110 -4.07 -17.05 16.28
CA LEU A 110 -3.67 -15.66 16.18
C LEU A 110 -3.05 -15.15 17.48
N THR A 111 -2.14 -14.18 17.35
CA THR A 111 -1.67 -13.42 18.52
C THR A 111 -2.76 -12.50 19.06
N GLU A 112 -2.57 -12.04 20.30
CA GLU A 112 -3.41 -10.98 20.87
C GLU A 112 -3.38 -9.70 20.01
N GLU A 113 -2.21 -9.38 19.44
CA GLU A 113 -2.03 -8.22 18.56
C GLU A 113 -2.81 -8.38 17.23
N ASP A 114 -2.82 -9.58 16.65
CA ASP A 114 -3.61 -9.89 15.44
C ASP A 114 -5.13 -9.79 15.71
N GLU A 115 -5.60 -10.26 16.87
CA GLU A 115 -7.01 -10.12 17.28
C GLU A 115 -7.39 -8.65 17.55
N ASN A 116 -6.47 -7.85 18.09
CA ASN A 116 -6.65 -6.41 18.22
C ASN A 116 -6.75 -5.75 16.84
N MET A 117 -5.89 -6.14 15.88
CA MET A 117 -5.96 -5.63 14.50
C MET A 117 -7.28 -6.01 13.82
N LYS A 118 -7.77 -7.24 14.00
CA LYS A 118 -9.12 -7.64 13.55
C LYS A 118 -10.21 -6.74 14.11
N THR A 119 -10.14 -6.46 15.41
CA THR A 119 -11.10 -5.58 16.08
C THR A 119 -11.08 -4.18 15.45
N ILE A 120 -9.90 -3.62 15.17
CA ILE A 120 -9.74 -2.33 14.48
C ILE A 120 -10.34 -2.37 13.07
N PHE A 121 -10.05 -3.40 12.27
CA PHE A 121 -10.61 -3.53 10.92
C PHE A 121 -12.13 -3.64 10.94
N MET A 122 -12.70 -4.38 11.89
CA MET A 122 -14.15 -4.48 12.07
C MET A 122 -14.80 -3.16 12.46
N GLN A 123 -14.18 -2.36 13.31
CA GLN A 123 -14.73 -1.03 13.65
C GLN A 123 -14.91 -0.17 12.41
N TRP A 124 -13.86 -0.01 11.60
CA TRP A 124 -13.93 0.94 10.48
C TRP A 124 -14.70 0.39 9.28
N ILE A 125 -14.63 -0.92 8.98
CA ILE A 125 -15.41 -1.52 7.89
C ILE A 125 -16.90 -1.41 8.18
N LEU A 126 -17.34 -1.77 9.39
CA LEU A 126 -18.76 -1.74 9.75
C LEU A 126 -19.29 -0.30 9.84
N SER A 127 -18.53 0.61 10.45
CA SER A 127 -18.94 2.03 10.53
C SER A 127 -18.98 2.70 9.16
N PHE A 128 -18.04 2.39 8.27
CA PHE A 128 -18.07 2.90 6.89
C PHE A 128 -19.26 2.36 6.12
N ALA A 129 -19.57 1.06 6.25
CA ALA A 129 -20.72 0.44 5.60
C ALA A 129 -22.06 1.01 6.09
N ASP A 130 -22.17 1.34 7.38
CA ASP A 130 -23.39 1.88 7.99
C ASP A 130 -23.55 3.40 7.76
N THR A 131 -22.47 4.16 7.87
CA THR A 131 -22.53 5.64 7.96
C THR A 131 -21.80 6.40 6.85
N ASN A 132 -21.07 5.71 5.97
CA ASN A 132 -20.11 6.29 5.00
C ASN A 132 -18.91 7.01 5.63
N GLU A 133 -18.67 6.83 6.94
CA GLU A 133 -17.53 7.39 7.67
C GLU A 133 -16.81 6.27 8.44
N PRO A 134 -15.51 6.03 8.18
CA PRO A 134 -14.76 5.02 8.90
C PRO A 134 -14.39 5.53 10.29
N LYS A 135 -14.66 4.72 11.31
CA LYS A 135 -14.40 5.04 12.72
C LYS A 135 -13.51 3.99 13.36
N ILE A 136 -12.51 4.46 14.08
CA ILE A 136 -11.64 3.67 14.94
C ILE A 136 -11.57 4.43 16.27
N ASP A 137 -11.75 3.72 17.38
CA ASP A 137 -11.75 4.33 18.71
C ASP A 137 -10.44 5.09 18.99
N GLY A 138 -10.57 6.34 19.44
CA GLY A 138 -9.42 7.21 19.74
C GLY A 138 -8.68 7.77 18.52
N VAL A 139 -9.10 7.46 17.29
CA VAL A 139 -8.43 7.86 16.05
C VAL A 139 -9.30 8.82 15.25
N SER A 140 -8.73 9.97 14.86
CA SER A 140 -9.38 10.90 13.94
C SER A 140 -8.93 10.63 12.50
N TRP A 141 -9.68 9.79 11.78
CA TRP A 141 -9.41 9.48 10.37
C TRP A 141 -9.94 10.59 9.46
N ARG A 142 -9.03 11.44 8.97
CA ARG A 142 -9.40 12.56 8.09
C ARG A 142 -9.48 12.14 6.62
N PRO A 143 -10.45 12.65 5.84
CA PRO A 143 -10.53 12.38 4.41
C PRO A 143 -9.42 13.09 3.62
N VAL A 144 -9.14 12.58 2.43
CA VAL A 144 -8.18 13.13 1.47
C VAL A 144 -8.67 14.48 0.92
N LYS A 145 -7.75 15.45 0.78
CA LYS A 145 -8.05 16.84 0.35
C LYS A 145 -8.18 17.04 -1.17
N GLY A 146 -7.79 16.06 -1.99
CA GLY A 146 -7.82 16.13 -3.46
C GLY A 146 -6.66 16.88 -4.13
N GLU A 147 -5.86 17.62 -3.36
CA GLU A 147 -4.64 18.30 -3.82
C GLU A 147 -3.56 18.30 -2.73
N GLY A 148 -2.32 18.61 -3.11
CA GLY A 148 -1.17 18.64 -2.19
C GLY A 148 -0.75 17.25 -1.70
N ALA A 149 -0.23 17.21 -0.47
CA ALA A 149 0.14 15.99 0.23
C ALA A 149 -1.07 15.07 0.43
N LEU A 150 -0.87 13.76 0.30
CA LEU A 150 -1.90 12.78 0.60
C LEU A 150 -2.01 12.61 2.11
N ASP A 151 -3.18 12.91 2.67
CA ASP A 151 -3.50 12.54 4.06
C ASP A 151 -3.83 11.04 4.12
N VAL A 152 -3.10 10.32 4.94
CA VAL A 152 -3.12 8.85 5.04
C VAL A 152 -3.26 8.44 6.49
N LEU A 153 -4.13 7.47 6.76
CA LEU A 153 -4.09 6.73 8.02
C LEU A 153 -3.00 5.67 7.95
N HIS A 154 -1.91 5.88 8.67
CA HIS A 154 -0.81 4.93 8.77
C HIS A 154 -1.05 4.02 9.96
N ILE A 155 -1.28 2.73 9.66
CA ILE A 155 -1.53 1.68 10.63
C ILE A 155 -0.22 0.90 10.77
N LEU A 156 0.59 1.24 11.78
CA LEU A 156 1.86 0.57 12.04
C LEU A 156 1.65 -0.73 12.80
N ASN A 157 0.79 -0.70 13.82
CA ASN A 157 0.34 -1.81 14.66
C ASN A 157 -0.97 -1.39 15.36
N PRO A 158 -1.63 -2.26 16.16
CA PRO A 158 -2.88 -1.90 16.83
C PRO A 158 -2.80 -0.69 17.76
N GLU A 159 -1.64 -0.42 18.35
CA GLU A 159 -1.43 0.65 19.32
C GLU A 159 -0.98 1.97 18.68
N GLU A 160 -0.42 1.91 17.46
CA GLU A 160 0.14 3.05 16.73
C GLU A 160 -0.55 3.23 15.38
N ILE A 161 -1.69 3.94 15.44
CA ILE A 161 -2.48 4.34 14.29
C ILE A 161 -2.49 5.86 14.22
N THR A 162 -1.84 6.41 13.20
CA THR A 162 -1.63 7.86 13.11
C THR A 162 -1.97 8.42 11.74
N MET A 163 -2.50 9.66 11.73
CA MET A 163 -2.66 10.39 10.48
C MET A 163 -1.35 11.05 10.08
N VAL A 164 -0.87 10.74 8.88
CA VAL A 164 0.34 11.32 8.29
C VAL A 164 0.02 11.96 6.94
N SER A 165 0.81 12.95 6.52
CA SER A 165 0.72 13.54 5.19
C SER A 165 1.93 13.12 4.37
N LYS A 166 1.72 12.51 3.20
CA LYS A 166 2.77 12.01 2.30
C LYS A 166 2.82 12.85 1.03
N GLU A 167 3.95 13.51 0.79
CA GLU A 167 4.17 14.33 -0.41
C GLU A 167 4.42 13.47 -1.67
N ASP A 168 5.16 12.36 -1.51
CA ASP A 168 5.61 11.54 -2.64
C ASP A 168 5.41 10.04 -2.39
N LEU A 169 4.15 9.65 -2.13
CA LEU A 169 3.81 8.23 -1.96
C LEU A 169 4.11 7.45 -3.25
N GLY A 170 4.86 6.35 -3.12
CA GLY A 170 5.19 5.48 -4.25
C GLY A 170 6.17 6.10 -5.25
N SER A 171 7.02 7.04 -4.83
CA SER A 171 7.98 7.73 -5.71
C SER A 171 7.31 8.38 -6.94
N ARG A 172 6.12 8.96 -6.74
CA ARG A 172 5.31 9.57 -7.81
C ARG A 172 6.06 10.65 -8.59
N SER A 173 6.88 11.44 -7.92
CA SER A 173 7.71 12.47 -8.53
C SER A 173 8.77 11.91 -9.48
N PHE A 174 9.15 10.65 -9.32
CA PHE A 174 10.02 9.90 -10.22
C PHE A 174 9.22 9.28 -11.37
N TRP A 175 8.20 8.46 -11.07
CA TRP A 175 7.43 7.71 -12.09
C TRP A 175 6.75 8.63 -13.09
N SER A 176 6.21 9.77 -12.65
CA SER A 176 5.54 10.76 -13.52
C SER A 176 6.47 11.43 -14.55
N LYS A 177 7.79 11.30 -14.41
CA LYS A 177 8.79 11.85 -15.35
C LYS A 177 9.28 10.81 -16.37
N LEU A 178 8.83 9.57 -16.26
CA LEU A 178 9.15 8.52 -17.23
C LEU A 178 8.16 8.58 -18.40
N PRO A 179 8.59 8.24 -19.62
CA PRO A 179 7.71 8.14 -20.77
C PRO A 179 6.94 6.81 -20.73
N LEU A 180 5.97 6.72 -19.80
CA LEU A 180 5.09 5.58 -19.56
C LEU A 180 3.65 5.92 -19.91
#